data_AF-A0A197SG51-F1
#
_entry.id   AF-A0A197SG51-F1
#
_cell.length_a   1.000
_cell.length_b   1.000
_cell.length_c   1.000
_cell.angle_alpha   90.00
_cell.angle_beta   90.00
_cell.angle_gamma   90.00
#
_symmetry.space_group_name_H-M   'P 1'
#
loop_
_entity.id
_entity.type
_entity.pdbx_description
1 polymer ?
#
loop_
_entity_poly.entity_id
_entity_poly.type
_entity_poly.pdbx_seq_one_letter_code
_entity_poly.pdbx_strand_id
1 'polypeptide(L)'
;MYEPVDLEDMAAHQALDAVAADLREHHVRCDRHGLFTASRHIDLLCSLATRMTADAEYQLSPDRPHNDGHPGAKALSQAAGHIGRAIAHYTQALTPLITLTQQQPHPTLQHQLDAIGLTSTLHTHLAHARQALAAAHTSLQPPHR
;
A
#
# COMPACT_ATOMS: atom_id res chain seq x y z
N MET A 1 -0.35 -7.74 14.42
CA MET A 1 -0.75 -6.37 14.10
C MET A 1 0.51 -5.54 14.12
N TYR A 2 0.92 -4.98 12.97
CA TYR A 2 2.13 -4.16 12.87
C TYR A 2 1.81 -2.68 13.11
N GLU A 3 2.63 -2.02 13.93
CA GLU A 3 2.67 -0.57 14.11
C GLU A 3 3.81 0.05 13.26
N PRO A 4 3.74 1.35 12.92
CA PRO A 4 4.81 2.01 12.16
C PRO A 4 6.21 1.87 12.79
N VAL A 5 6.27 1.84 14.12
CA VAL A 5 7.53 1.69 14.89
C VAL A 5 8.18 0.31 14.69
N ASP A 6 7.37 -0.73 14.49
CA ASP A 6 7.86 -2.10 14.27
C ASP A 6 8.61 -2.26 12.95
N LEU A 7 8.45 -1.28 12.03
CA LEU A 7 9.12 -1.30 10.74
C LEU A 7 10.54 -0.75 10.84
N GLU A 8 10.85 0.16 11.77
CA GLU A 8 12.07 0.98 11.76
C GLU A 8 13.38 0.15 11.80
N ASP A 9 13.36 -1.01 12.45
CA ASP A 9 14.52 -1.92 12.58
C ASP A 9 14.68 -2.93 11.42
N MET A 10 13.72 -3.00 10.49
CA MET A 10 13.70 -4.01 9.41
C MET A 10 14.49 -3.55 8.17
N ALA A 11 15.10 -4.44 7.40
CA ALA A 11 15.60 -4.02 6.08
C ALA A 11 14.44 -3.59 5.17
N ALA A 12 14.71 -2.70 4.20
CA ALA A 12 13.66 -2.10 3.36
C ALA A 12 12.72 -3.12 2.68
N HIS A 13 13.29 -4.21 2.14
CA HIS A 13 12.50 -5.29 1.54
C HIS A 13 11.66 -6.05 2.57
N GLN A 14 12.22 -6.32 3.76
CA GLN A 14 11.50 -7.00 4.85
C GLN A 14 10.33 -6.14 5.37
N ALA A 15 10.52 -4.82 5.47
CA ALA A 15 9.47 -3.90 5.88
C ALA A 15 8.33 -3.88 4.85
N LEU A 16 8.66 -3.83 3.55
CA LEU A 16 7.67 -3.94 2.49
C LEU A 16 6.93 -5.28 2.54
N ASP A 17 7.64 -6.39 2.74
CA ASP A 17 7.04 -7.73 2.83
C ASP A 17 6.11 -7.86 4.04
N ALA A 18 6.49 -7.29 5.18
CA ALA A 18 5.67 -7.27 6.40
C ALA A 18 4.39 -6.46 6.16
N VAL A 19 4.48 -5.27 5.58
CA VAL A 19 3.32 -4.45 5.21
C VAL A 19 2.44 -5.20 4.19
N ALA A 20 3.03 -5.82 3.17
CA ALA A 20 2.30 -6.59 2.18
C ALA A 20 1.66 -7.86 2.77
N ALA A 21 2.21 -8.43 3.83
CA ALA A 21 1.60 -9.52 4.59
C ALA A 21 0.41 -9.03 5.43
N ASP A 22 0.57 -7.93 6.19
CA ASP A 22 -0.52 -7.33 7.00
C ASP A 22 -1.72 -6.94 6.11
N LEU A 23 -1.47 -6.29 4.96
CA LEU A 23 -2.51 -5.95 3.99
C LEU A 23 -3.24 -7.17 3.41
N ARG A 24 -2.57 -8.32 3.30
CA ARG A 24 -3.17 -9.57 2.85
C ARG A 24 -3.96 -10.26 3.96
N GLU A 25 -3.52 -10.17 5.21
CA GLU A 25 -4.23 -10.74 6.35
C GLU A 25 -5.51 -9.95 6.68
N HIS A 26 -5.48 -8.63 6.46
CA HIS A 26 -6.58 -7.72 6.78
C HIS A 26 -7.29 -7.24 5.51
N HIS A 27 -8.13 -8.09 4.93
CA HIS A 27 -8.86 -7.73 3.69
C HIS A 27 -9.86 -6.57 3.88
N VAL A 28 -9.87 -5.64 2.93
CA VAL A 28 -10.88 -4.58 2.82
C VAL A 28 -12.22 -5.19 2.41
N ARG A 29 -13.20 -5.10 3.30
CA ARG A 29 -14.58 -5.58 3.10
C ARG A 29 -15.48 -4.49 2.48
N CYS A 30 -16.62 -4.86 1.91
CA CYS A 30 -17.61 -3.91 1.40
C CYS A 30 -18.55 -3.39 2.51
N ASP A 31 -18.01 -3.07 3.68
CA ASP A 31 -18.77 -2.67 4.86
C ASP A 31 -18.00 -1.60 5.66
N ARG A 32 -18.55 -1.19 6.81
CA ARG A 32 -17.94 -0.14 7.66
C ARG A 32 -16.55 -0.53 8.17
N HIS A 33 -16.28 -1.83 8.37
CA HIS A 33 -14.96 -2.30 8.74
C HIS A 33 -13.98 -2.18 7.57
N GLY A 34 -14.47 -2.31 6.33
CA GLY A 34 -13.72 -2.04 5.11
C GLY A 34 -13.13 -0.64 5.04
N LEU A 35 -13.93 0.38 5.37
CA LEU A 35 -13.46 1.77 5.38
C LEU A 35 -12.32 1.98 6.38
N PHE A 36 -12.49 1.50 7.62
CA PHE A 36 -11.45 1.55 8.64
C PHE A 36 -10.16 0.82 8.20
N THR A 37 -10.32 -0.38 7.62
CA THR A 37 -9.20 -1.19 7.14
C THR A 37 -8.44 -0.48 6.01
N ALA A 38 -9.17 0.12 5.05
CA ALA A 38 -8.56 0.89 3.96
C ALA A 38 -7.79 2.11 4.47
N SER A 39 -8.34 2.86 5.42
CA SER A 39 -7.64 3.98 6.07
C SER A 39 -6.37 3.54 6.79
N ARG A 40 -6.43 2.45 7.58
CA ARG A 40 -5.24 1.88 8.24
C ARG A 40 -4.17 1.48 7.23
N HIS A 41 -4.55 0.88 6.11
CA HIS A 41 -3.61 0.53 5.06
C HIS A 41 -2.96 1.77 4.43
N ILE A 42 -3.72 2.84 4.21
CA ILE A 42 -3.17 4.11 3.73
C ILE A 42 -2.11 4.64 4.69
N ASP A 43 -2.41 4.66 5.99
CA ASP A 43 -1.46 5.15 7.00
C ASP A 43 -0.17 4.33 7.01
N LEU A 44 -0.28 3.00 7.00
CA LEU A 44 0.86 2.09 6.97
C LEU A 44 1.71 2.28 5.70
N LEU A 45 1.06 2.44 4.54
CA LEU A 45 1.73 2.71 3.27
C LEU A 45 2.41 4.09 3.25
N CYS A 46 1.80 5.11 3.86
CA CYS A 46 2.40 6.44 4.01
C CYS A 46 3.68 6.39 4.87
N SER A 47 3.63 5.67 6.00
CA SER A 47 4.81 5.44 6.83
C SER A 47 5.93 4.73 6.04
N LEU A 48 5.57 3.69 5.28
CA LEU A 48 6.54 2.97 4.44
C LEU A 48 7.14 3.86 3.35
N ALA A 49 6.32 4.66 2.65
CA ALA A 49 6.80 5.57 1.61
C ALA A 49 7.75 6.64 2.16
N THR A 50 7.40 7.22 3.30
CA THR A 50 8.22 8.22 4.01
C THR A 50 9.58 7.62 4.35
N ARG A 51 9.57 6.41 4.92
CA ARG A 51 10.78 5.69 5.25
C ARG A 51 11.65 5.40 4.02
N MET A 52 11.09 4.86 2.94
CA MET A 52 11.86 4.58 1.72
C MET A 52 12.49 5.85 1.13
N THR A 53 11.80 6.98 1.24
CA THR A 53 12.32 8.28 0.80
C THR A 53 13.47 8.74 1.68
N ALA A 54 13.32 8.65 3.01
CA ALA A 54 14.38 8.98 3.96
C ALA A 54 15.62 8.08 3.79
N ASP A 55 15.43 6.78 3.60
CA ASP A 55 16.52 5.83 3.33
C ASP A 55 17.23 6.18 2.02
N ALA A 56 16.50 6.60 0.98
CA ALA A 56 17.07 7.02 -0.29
C ALA A 56 17.93 8.28 -0.13
N GLU A 57 17.45 9.29 0.60
CA GLU A 57 18.20 10.51 0.90
C GLU A 57 19.45 10.21 1.71
N TYR A 58 19.34 9.33 2.72
CA TYR A 58 20.48 8.89 3.51
C TYR A 58 21.52 8.17 2.63
N GLN A 59 21.13 7.42 1.60
CA GLN A 59 22.05 6.78 0.64
C GLN A 59 22.79 7.79 -0.26
N LEU A 60 22.24 8.98 -0.46
CA LEU A 60 22.87 10.04 -1.27
C LEU A 60 23.85 10.90 -0.46
N SER A 61 23.94 10.70 0.86
CA SER A 61 24.81 11.50 1.72
C SER A 61 26.29 11.21 1.45
N PRO A 62 27.13 12.26 1.29
CA PRO A 62 28.52 12.11 0.84
C PRO A 62 29.43 11.41 1.86
N ASP A 63 29.06 11.43 3.14
CA ASP A 63 29.84 10.82 4.23
C ASP A 63 29.49 9.34 4.46
N ARG A 64 28.62 8.75 3.63
CA ARG A 64 28.14 7.38 3.85
C ARG A 64 29.17 6.34 3.38
N PRO A 65 29.52 5.36 4.23
CA PRO A 65 30.32 4.21 3.78
C PRO A 65 29.56 3.46 2.68
N HIS A 66 30.25 3.17 1.57
CA HIS A 66 29.72 2.34 0.49
C HIS A 66 29.34 0.97 1.08
N ASN A 67 28.05 0.63 1.03
CA ASN A 67 27.52 -0.54 1.72
C ASN A 67 26.92 -1.49 0.69
N ASP A 68 27.70 -2.52 0.31
CA ASP A 68 27.47 -3.42 -0.83
C ASP A 68 26.26 -4.37 -0.68
N GLY A 69 25.45 -4.24 0.36
CA GLY A 69 24.29 -5.09 0.64
C GLY A 69 22.93 -4.38 0.72
N HIS A 70 22.89 -3.05 0.65
CA HIS A 70 21.65 -2.28 0.78
C HIS A 70 21.11 -1.82 -0.58
N PRO A 71 19.78 -1.70 -0.75
CA PRO A 71 19.23 -1.11 -1.96
C PRO A 71 19.79 0.32 -2.11
N GLY A 72 20.31 0.63 -3.31
CA GLY A 72 20.80 1.97 -3.60
C GLY A 72 19.68 3.00 -3.65
N ALA A 73 20.03 4.29 -3.57
CA ALA A 73 19.06 5.41 -3.56
C ALA A 73 18.02 5.31 -4.68
N LYS A 74 18.44 4.96 -5.90
CA LYS A 74 17.54 4.78 -7.06
C LYS A 74 16.47 3.71 -6.82
N ALA A 75 16.85 2.56 -6.28
CA ALA A 75 15.94 1.46 -5.99
C ALA A 75 14.92 1.86 -4.91
N LEU A 76 15.39 2.54 -3.86
CA LEU A 76 14.54 3.06 -2.79
C LEU A 76 13.55 4.12 -3.30
N SER A 77 14.00 5.08 -4.10
CA SER A 77 13.10 6.08 -4.71
C SER A 77 12.08 5.46 -5.65
N GLN A 78 12.46 4.44 -6.43
CA GLN A 78 11.53 3.70 -7.28
C GLN A 78 10.49 2.95 -6.45
N ALA A 79 10.91 2.26 -5.40
CA ALA A 79 10.01 1.59 -4.47
C ALA A 79 9.04 2.58 -3.81
N ALA A 80 9.53 3.73 -3.34
CA ALA A 80 8.70 4.80 -2.79
C ALA A 80 7.64 5.29 -3.79
N GLY A 81 8.02 5.49 -5.07
CA GLY A 81 7.09 5.85 -6.13
C GLY A 81 6.00 4.80 -6.37
N HIS A 82 6.37 3.52 -6.35
CA HIS A 82 5.41 2.42 -6.45
C HIS A 82 4.49 2.34 -5.22
N ILE A 83 4.99 2.57 -4.01
CA ILE A 83 4.16 2.66 -2.80
C ILE A 83 3.20 3.85 -2.90
N GLY A 84 3.65 5.00 -3.39
CA GLY A 84 2.79 6.15 -3.68
C GLY A 84 1.63 5.83 -4.62
N ARG A 85 1.86 5.00 -5.65
CA ARG A 85 0.79 4.49 -6.51
C ARG A 85 -0.18 3.56 -5.79
N ALA A 86 0.31 2.72 -4.87
CA ALA A 86 -0.57 1.89 -4.04
C ALA A 86 -1.46 2.75 -3.13
N ILE A 87 -0.90 3.80 -2.51
CA ILE A 87 -1.65 4.78 -1.70
C ILE A 87 -2.76 5.41 -2.55
N ALA A 88 -2.44 5.90 -3.75
CA ALA A 88 -3.43 6.51 -4.64
C ALA A 88 -4.61 5.58 -4.94
N HIS A 89 -4.35 4.29 -5.19
CA HIS A 89 -5.41 3.32 -5.43
C HIS A 89 -6.24 3.02 -4.18
N TYR A 90 -5.64 2.93 -2.99
CA TYR A 90 -6.41 2.84 -1.75
C TYR A 90 -7.27 4.09 -1.51
N THR A 91 -6.76 5.28 -1.79
CA THR A 91 -7.52 6.53 -1.70
C THR A 91 -8.70 6.54 -2.67
N GLN A 92 -8.50 6.10 -3.91
CA GLN A 92 -9.58 5.96 -4.90
C GLN A 92 -10.63 4.92 -4.49
N ALA A 93 -10.23 3.86 -3.77
CA ALA A 93 -11.12 2.86 -3.21
C ALA A 93 -12.01 3.39 -2.07
N LEU A 94 -11.68 4.52 -1.44
CA LEU A 94 -12.49 5.10 -0.37
C LEU A 94 -13.86 5.56 -0.87
N THR A 95 -13.96 6.11 -2.08
CA THR A 95 -15.24 6.57 -2.65
C THR A 95 -16.28 5.45 -2.75
N PRO A 96 -16.02 4.31 -3.44
CA PRO A 96 -16.99 3.22 -3.47
C PRO A 96 -17.24 2.61 -2.09
N LEU A 97 -16.24 2.54 -1.20
CA LEU A 97 -16.44 2.08 0.18
C LEU A 97 -17.44 2.95 0.94
N ILE A 98 -17.26 4.27 0.92
CA ILE A 98 -18.16 5.21 1.61
C ILE A 98 -19.59 5.03 1.09
N THR A 99 -19.78 4.96 -0.23
CA THR A 99 -21.10 4.77 -0.82
C THR A 99 -21.73 3.42 -0.42
N LEU A 100 -20.96 2.34 -0.43
CA LEU A 100 -21.44 1.00 0.00
C LEU A 100 -21.82 0.97 1.48
N THR A 101 -21.13 1.72 2.34
CA THR A 101 -21.47 1.78 3.78
C THR A 101 -22.75 2.54 4.11
N GLN A 102 -23.29 3.30 3.15
CA GLN A 102 -24.48 4.13 3.32
C GLN A 102 -25.76 3.47 2.75
N GLN A 103 -25.68 2.20 2.35
CA GLN A 103 -26.80 1.52 1.72
C GLN A 103 -27.99 1.31 2.66
N GLN A 104 -29.20 1.43 2.09
CA GLN A 104 -30.46 1.32 2.81
C GLN A 104 -30.79 -0.14 3.17
N PRO A 105 -31.57 -0.39 4.24
CA PRO A 105 -31.97 -1.74 4.67
C PRO A 105 -32.78 -2.53 3.63
N HIS A 106 -33.48 -1.83 2.73
CA HIS A 106 -34.31 -2.42 1.66
C HIS A 106 -33.96 -1.78 0.31
N PRO A 107 -32.86 -2.22 -0.33
CA PRO A 107 -32.41 -1.63 -1.58
C PRO A 107 -33.35 -2.00 -2.73
N THR A 108 -33.61 -1.03 -3.61
CA THR A 108 -34.24 -1.29 -4.91
C THR A 108 -33.31 -2.11 -5.81
N LEU A 109 -33.84 -2.70 -6.89
CA LEU A 109 -33.04 -3.43 -7.88
C LEU A 109 -31.96 -2.53 -8.50
N GLN A 110 -32.27 -1.26 -8.76
CA GLN A 110 -31.28 -0.29 -9.24
C GLN A 110 -30.14 -0.11 -8.23
N HIS A 111 -30.45 0.05 -6.95
CA HIS A 111 -29.44 0.16 -5.91
C HIS A 111 -28.56 -1.09 -5.80
N GLN A 112 -29.12 -2.27 -6.04
CA GLN A 112 -28.34 -3.52 -6.06
C GLN A 112 -27.38 -3.58 -7.25
N LEU A 113 -27.80 -3.14 -8.44
CA LEU A 113 -26.93 -3.05 -9.62
C LEU A 113 -25.80 -2.04 -9.41
N ASP A 114 -26.11 -0.87 -8.83
CA ASP A 114 -25.11 0.13 -8.50
C ASP A 114 -24.09 -0.42 -7.49
N ALA A 115 -24.55 -1.19 -6.49
CA ALA A 115 -23.69 -1.85 -5.51
C ALA A 115 -22.67 -2.81 -6.16
N ILE A 116 -23.10 -3.56 -7.17
CA ILE A 116 -22.23 -4.46 -7.93
C ILE A 116 -21.16 -3.65 -8.68
N GLY A 117 -21.54 -2.56 -9.32
CA GLY A 117 -20.62 -1.66 -10.02
C GLY A 117 -19.58 -1.03 -9.07
N LEU A 118 -20.02 -0.58 -7.90
CA LEU A 118 -19.15 -0.03 -6.86
C LEU A 118 -18.19 -1.09 -6.29
N THR A 119 -18.68 -2.31 -6.04
CA THR A 119 -17.88 -3.43 -5.57
C THR A 119 -16.81 -3.82 -6.60
N SER A 120 -17.16 -3.84 -7.89
CA SER A 120 -16.21 -4.08 -8.96
C SER A 120 -15.13 -3.01 -9.02
N THR A 121 -15.51 -1.73 -8.92
CA THR A 121 -14.56 -0.59 -8.91
C THR A 121 -13.61 -0.68 -7.72
N LEU A 122 -14.13 -0.99 -6.52
CA LEU A 122 -13.34 -1.21 -5.32
C LEU A 122 -12.30 -2.32 -5.54
N HIS A 123 -12.70 -3.49 -6.02
CA HIS A 123 -11.79 -4.60 -6.26
C HIS A 123 -10.71 -4.27 -7.30
N THR A 124 -11.06 -3.54 -8.37
CA THR A 124 -10.09 -3.06 -9.36
C THR A 124 -9.01 -2.20 -8.71
N HIS A 125 -9.38 -1.21 -7.90
CA HIS A 125 -8.40 -0.38 -7.19
C HIS A 125 -7.50 -1.19 -6.25
N LEU A 126 -8.08 -2.12 -5.47
CA LEU A 126 -7.30 -2.98 -4.58
C LEU A 126 -6.34 -3.89 -5.35
N ALA A 127 -6.74 -4.40 -6.52
CA ALA A 127 -5.86 -5.18 -7.39
C ALA A 127 -4.69 -4.36 -7.92
N HIS A 128 -4.94 -3.13 -8.38
CA HIS A 128 -3.88 -2.23 -8.84
C HIS A 128 -2.93 -1.82 -7.70
N ALA A 129 -3.44 -1.62 -6.48
CA ALA A 129 -2.60 -1.37 -5.31
C ALA A 129 -1.65 -2.56 -5.05
N ARG A 130 -2.16 -3.79 -5.10
CA ARG A 130 -1.32 -5.01 -4.96
C ARG A 130 -0.27 -5.12 -6.06
N GLN A 131 -0.62 -4.80 -7.31
CA GLN A 131 0.33 -4.79 -8.42
C GLN A 131 1.44 -3.75 -8.20
N ALA A 132 1.09 -2.57 -7.68
CA ALA A 132 2.06 -1.53 -7.36
C ALA A 132 3.01 -1.98 -6.23
N LEU A 133 2.51 -2.64 -5.19
CA LEU A 133 3.37 -3.21 -4.13
C LEU A 133 4.30 -4.30 -4.65
N ALA A 134 3.81 -5.17 -5.54
CA ALA A 134 4.66 -6.17 -6.20
C ALA A 134 5.78 -5.49 -7.01
N ALA A 135 5.48 -4.40 -7.72
CA ALA A 135 6.50 -3.62 -8.43
C ALA A 135 7.51 -2.97 -7.47
N ALA A 136 7.06 -2.42 -6.33
CA ALA A 136 7.95 -1.91 -5.30
C ALA A 136 8.92 -2.99 -4.80
N HIS A 137 8.43 -4.21 -4.59
CA HIS A 137 9.26 -5.34 -4.17
C HIS A 137 10.32 -5.67 -5.22
N THR A 138 9.93 -5.75 -6.50
CA THR A 138 10.91 -5.99 -7.58
C THR A 138 11.97 -4.90 -7.68
N SER A 139 11.66 -3.64 -7.37
CA SER A 139 12.65 -2.55 -7.34
C SER A 139 13.70 -2.72 -6.24
N LEU A 140 13.34 -3.37 -5.12
CA LEU A 140 14.23 -3.59 -3.99
C LEU A 140 15.05 -4.89 -4.09
N GLN A 141 14.72 -5.77 -5.05
CA GLN A 141 15.49 -6.99 -5.26
C GLN A 141 16.85 -6.68 -5.91
N PRO A 142 17.93 -7.35 -5.48
CA PRO A 142 19.22 -7.21 -6.15
C PRO A 142 19.12 -7.74 -7.59
N PRO A 143 19.81 -7.10 -8.56
CA PRO A 143 19.82 -7.58 -9.94
C PRO A 143 20.33 -9.03 -9.97
N HIS A 144 19.54 -9.93 -10.57
CA HIS A 144 20.01 -11.28 -10.87
C HIS A 144 21.17 -11.17 -11.88
N ARG A 145 22.35 -11.63 -11.45
CA ARG A 145 23.57 -11.69 -12.26
C ARG A 145 23.43 -12.65 -13.42
#